data_AF-A0A2U8P780-F1
#
_entry.id   AF-A0A2U8P780-F1
#
_cell.length_a   1.000
_cell.length_b   1.000
_cell.length_c   1.000
_cell.angle_alpha   90.00
_cell.angle_beta   90.00
_cell.angle_gamma   90.00
#
_symmetry.space_group_name_H-M   'P 1'
#
loop_
_entity.id
_entity.type
_entity.pdbx_description
1 polymer ?
#
loop_
_entity_poly.entity_id
_entity_poly.type
_entity_poly.pdbx_seq_one_letter_code
_entity_poly.pdbx_strand_id
1 'polypeptide(L)'
;MLSYNWNWSILFQQPQLGWLLEGLRLTIVMAVVSFLLALAIGTLVGTARTARSRAVRGIGFVYTALFRNVPLLIQMFLWFYVFPELLPSNLGRWVKRDWACLSSLMAIDTYGWSSTLE
;
A
#
# COMPACT_ATOMS: atom_id res chain seq x y z
N MET A 1 -13.39 -41.79 -3.77
CA MET A 1 -12.91 -40.91 -2.68
C MET A 1 -11.68 -40.19 -3.20
N LEU A 2 -11.60 -38.86 -3.11
CA LEU A 2 -10.42 -38.11 -3.58
C LEU A 2 -9.22 -38.46 -2.69
N SER A 3 -8.27 -39.23 -3.23
CA SER A 3 -7.02 -39.60 -2.55
C SER A 3 -6.03 -38.44 -2.61
N TYR A 4 -6.34 -37.33 -1.95
CA TYR A 4 -5.42 -36.21 -1.80
C TYR A 4 -4.36 -36.57 -0.75
N ASN A 5 -3.11 -36.68 -1.18
CA ASN A 5 -1.98 -36.87 -0.28
C ASN A 5 -1.39 -35.51 0.06
N TRP A 6 -1.63 -35.08 1.30
CA TRP A 6 -1.13 -33.82 1.82
C TRP A 6 0.41 -33.76 1.75
N ASN A 7 0.97 -32.71 1.13
CA ASN A 7 2.41 -32.57 0.95
C ASN A 7 2.89 -31.13 1.25
N TRP A 8 3.45 -30.91 2.45
CA TRP A 8 4.03 -29.63 2.88
C TRP A 8 5.37 -29.29 2.22
N SER A 9 6.05 -30.27 1.60
CA SER A 9 7.39 -30.06 1.02
C SER A 9 7.36 -29.12 -0.18
N ILE A 10 6.20 -28.93 -0.81
CA ILE A 10 6.00 -28.06 -1.98
C ILE A 10 6.40 -26.60 -1.72
N LEU A 11 6.34 -26.14 -0.46
CA LEU A 11 6.70 -24.77 -0.09
C LEU A 11 8.21 -24.53 -0.11
N PHE A 12 9.00 -25.60 0.03
CA PHE A 12 10.47 -25.55 0.07
C PHE A 12 11.11 -25.93 -1.27
N GLN A 13 10.29 -26.33 -2.24
CA GLN A 13 10.76 -26.61 -3.60
C GLN A 13 11.01 -25.29 -4.33
N GLN A 14 11.94 -25.32 -5.29
CA GLN A 14 12.17 -24.19 -6.18
C GLN A 14 11.19 -24.30 -7.36
N PRO A 15 10.54 -23.20 -7.78
CA PRO A 15 10.77 -21.79 -7.39
C PRO A 15 9.88 -21.25 -6.24
N GLN A 16 9.05 -22.09 -5.61
CA GLN A 16 8.02 -21.69 -4.65
C GLN A 16 8.60 -20.98 -3.42
N LEU A 17 9.72 -21.48 -2.90
CA LEU A 17 10.41 -20.86 -1.76
C LEU A 17 10.90 -19.45 -2.11
N GLY A 18 11.42 -19.26 -3.33
CA GLY A 18 11.84 -17.95 -3.83
C GLY A 18 10.71 -16.94 -3.86
N TRP A 19 9.53 -17.31 -4.36
CA TRP A 19 8.36 -16.43 -4.37
C TRP A 19 7.88 -16.05 -2.96
N LEU A 20 7.93 -17.00 -2.02
CA LEU A 20 7.53 -16.73 -0.64
C LEU A 20 8.49 -15.77 0.06
N LEU A 21 9.80 -15.97 -0.12
CA LEU A 21 10.83 -15.08 0.41
C LEU A 21 10.74 -13.68 -0.21
N GLU A 22 10.38 -13.59 -1.49
CA GLU A 22 10.22 -12.31 -2.15
C GLU A 22 8.97 -11.55 -1.67
N GLY A 23 7.84 -12.24 -1.56
CA GLY A 23 6.64 -11.65 -0.96
C GLY A 23 6.90 -11.17 0.48
N LEU A 24 7.68 -11.94 1.25
CA LEU A 24 8.11 -11.56 2.59
C LEU A 24 8.98 -10.29 2.55
N ARG A 25 9.96 -10.22 1.64
CA ARG A 25 10.82 -9.04 1.47
C ARG A 25 9.99 -7.79 1.18
N LEU A 26 9.08 -7.86 0.22
CA LEU A 26 8.20 -6.75 -0.14
C LEU A 26 7.32 -6.32 1.04
N THR A 27 6.76 -7.27 1.78
CA THR A 27 5.94 -6.99 2.97
C THR A 27 6.75 -6.23 4.02
N ILE A 28 8.00 -6.67 4.30
CA ILE A 28 8.88 -6.01 5.28
C ILE A 28 9.23 -4.60 4.82
N VAL A 29 9.65 -4.42 3.56
CA VAL A 29 10.01 -3.11 3.02
C VAL A 29 8.82 -2.15 3.10
N MET A 30 7.64 -2.58 2.65
CA MET A 30 6.43 -1.79 2.70
C MET A 30 6.01 -1.46 4.14
N ALA A 31 6.10 -2.42 5.06
CA ALA A 31 5.79 -2.22 6.46
C ALA A 31 6.71 -1.17 7.10
N VAL A 32 8.02 -1.25 6.87
CA VAL A 32 8.98 -0.28 7.43
C VAL A 32 8.76 1.12 6.87
N VAL A 33 8.62 1.25 5.54
CA VAL A 33 8.43 2.56 4.89
C VAL A 33 7.12 3.19 5.34
N SER A 34 6.01 2.44 5.31
CA SER A 34 4.70 2.94 5.75
C SER A 34 4.67 3.27 7.23
N PHE A 35 5.34 2.47 8.08
CA PHE A 35 5.45 2.74 9.51
C PHE A 35 6.18 4.05 9.79
N LEU A 36 7.32 4.31 9.14
CA LEU A 36 8.08 5.55 9.33
C LEU A 36 7.27 6.78 8.89
N LEU A 37 6.57 6.70 7.77
CA LEU A 37 5.70 7.78 7.30
C LEU A 37 4.50 7.99 8.24
N ALA A 38 3.86 6.91 8.69
CA ALA A 38 2.75 6.97 9.63
C ALA A 38 3.19 7.54 10.98
N LEU A 39 4.41 7.23 11.44
CA LEU A 39 4.97 7.78 12.67
C LEU A 39 5.23 9.28 12.52
N ALA A 40 5.83 9.72 11.41
CA ALA A 40 6.10 11.13 11.16
C ALA A 40 4.81 11.97 11.11
N ILE A 41 3.85 11.55 10.27
CA ILE A 41 2.55 12.24 10.11
C ILE A 41 1.72 12.13 11.39
N GLY A 42 1.68 10.95 12.01
CA GLY A 42 0.95 10.70 13.25
C GLY A 42 1.46 11.56 14.41
N THR A 43 2.77 11.77 14.51
CA THR A 43 3.37 12.65 15.51
C THR A 43 3.03 14.10 15.26
N LEU A 44 3.12 14.58 14.01
CA LEU A 44 2.73 15.95 13.63
C LEU A 44 1.26 16.24 13.94
N VAL A 45 0.36 15.33 13.56
CA VAL A 45 -1.07 15.50 13.84
C VAL A 45 -1.37 15.33 15.33
N GLY A 46 -0.65 14.46 16.02
CA GLY A 46 -0.75 14.27 17.46
C GLY A 46 -0.40 15.54 18.24
N THR A 47 0.69 16.21 17.88
CA THR A 47 1.08 17.50 18.49
C THR A 47 0.16 18.64 18.08
N ALA A 48 -0.36 18.65 16.84
CA ALA A 48 -1.34 19.64 16.40
C ALA A 48 -2.62 19.61 17.26
N ARG A 49 -3.01 18.45 17.82
CA ARG A 49 -4.16 18.33 18.71
C ARG A 49 -3.96 18.95 20.10
N THR A 50 -2.72 19.15 20.54
CA THR A 50 -2.41 19.83 21.81
C THR A 50 -2.14 21.33 21.62
N ALA A 51 -2.15 21.82 20.38
CA ALA A 51 -1.95 23.22 20.07
C ALA A 51 -3.02 24.10 20.72
N ARG A 52 -2.59 25.28 21.20
CA ARG A 52 -3.47 26.28 21.84
C ARG A 52 -4.47 26.91 20.87
N SER A 53 -4.13 26.93 19.58
CA SER A 53 -5.01 27.41 18.51
C SER A 53 -6.16 26.43 18.26
N ARG A 54 -7.40 26.94 18.38
CA ARG A 54 -8.61 26.14 18.13
C ARG A 54 -8.68 25.63 16.69
N ALA A 55 -8.17 26.38 15.73
CA ALA A 55 -8.15 26.00 14.31
C ALA A 55 -7.24 24.80 14.07
N VAL A 56 -6.00 24.85 14.56
CA VAL A 56 -5.01 23.77 14.40
C VAL A 56 -5.48 22.48 15.07
N ARG A 57 -6.05 22.62 16.27
CA ARG A 57 -6.66 21.50 17.00
C ARG A 57 -7.87 20.91 16.27
N GLY A 58 -8.69 21.76 15.64
CA GLY A 58 -9.83 21.34 14.83
C GLY A 58 -9.41 20.54 13.61
N ILE A 59 -8.38 20.99 12.87
CA ILE A 59 -7.83 20.26 11.72
C ILE A 59 -7.30 18.89 12.15
N GLY A 60 -6.53 18.83 13.24
CA GLY A 60 -6.03 17.54 13.77
C GLY A 60 -7.15 16.60 14.19
N PHE A 61 -8.24 17.13 14.77
CA PHE A 61 -9.43 16.34 15.08
C PHE A 61 -10.10 15.80 13.82
N VAL A 62 -10.37 16.64 12.82
CA VAL A 62 -11.02 16.21 11.56
C VAL A 62 -10.19 15.16 10.84
N TYR A 63 -8.88 15.36 10.71
CA TYR A 63 -7.99 14.37 10.11
C TYR A 63 -8.11 13.01 10.82
N THR A 64 -7.89 12.99 12.13
CA THR A 64 -7.92 11.72 12.89
C THR A 64 -9.30 11.09 12.91
N ALA A 65 -10.37 11.87 12.93
CA ALA A 65 -11.74 11.37 12.85
C ALA A 65 -12.03 10.73 11.49
N LEU A 66 -11.61 11.33 10.37
CA LEU A 66 -11.79 10.74 9.05
C LEU A 66 -11.01 9.43 8.90
N PHE A 67 -9.70 9.46 9.17
CA PHE A 67 -8.84 8.30 8.91
C PHE A 67 -9.07 7.12 9.88
N ARG A 68 -9.57 7.36 11.09
CA ARG A 68 -9.86 6.28 12.07
C ARG A 68 -11.29 5.75 12.00
N ASN A 69 -12.27 6.56 11.57
CA ASN A 69 -13.67 6.12 11.51
C ASN A 69 -14.08 5.60 10.13
N VAL A 70 -13.41 6.01 9.05
CA VAL A 70 -13.71 5.52 7.70
C VAL A 70 -13.00 4.18 7.45
N PRO A 71 -13.72 3.10 7.10
CA PRO A 71 -13.13 1.80 6.78
C PRO A 71 -12.04 1.90 5.71
N LEU A 72 -10.94 1.17 5.89
CA LEU A 72 -9.81 1.17 4.95
C LEU A 72 -10.25 0.77 3.53
N LEU A 73 -11.19 -0.16 3.42
CA LEU A 73 -11.74 -0.58 2.12
C LEU A 73 -12.38 0.59 1.36
N ILE A 74 -13.16 1.44 2.07
CA ILE A 74 -13.76 2.63 1.47
C ILE A 74 -12.67 3.63 1.08
N GLN A 75 -11.63 3.80 1.90
CA GLN A 75 -10.50 4.66 1.55
C GLN A 75 -9.81 4.18 0.26
N MET A 76 -9.52 2.88 0.14
CA MET A 76 -8.93 2.29 -1.07
C MET A 76 -9.83 2.51 -2.29
N PHE A 77 -11.15 2.36 -2.13
CA PHE A 77 -12.11 2.63 -3.20
C PHE A 77 -12.10 4.09 -3.63
N LEU A 78 -12.15 5.04 -2.68
CA LEU A 78 -12.11 6.47 -2.99
C LEU A 78 -10.80 6.87 -3.68
N TRP A 79 -9.65 6.37 -3.22
CA TRP A 79 -8.36 6.67 -3.83
C TRP A 79 -8.24 6.12 -5.26
N PHE A 80 -8.80 4.95 -5.52
CA PHE A 80 -8.69 4.31 -6.84
C PHE A 80 -9.71 4.85 -7.84
N TYR A 81 -10.95 5.12 -7.41
CA TYR A 81 -12.05 5.47 -8.32
C TYR A 81 -12.43 6.96 -8.28
N VAL A 82 -12.42 7.61 -7.11
CA VAL A 82 -12.97 8.97 -6.96
C VAL A 82 -11.87 10.03 -7.09
N PHE A 83 -10.73 9.85 -6.41
CA PHE A 83 -9.64 10.82 -6.39
C PHE A 83 -9.12 11.19 -7.80
N PRO A 84 -8.92 10.26 -8.75
CA PRO A 84 -8.47 10.59 -10.10
C PRO A 84 -9.45 11.45 -10.90
N GLU A 85 -10.73 11.42 -10.58
CA GLU A 85 -11.78 12.18 -11.27
C GLU A 85 -11.99 13.58 -10.69
N LEU A 86 -11.66 13.77 -9.41
CA LEU A 86 -11.68 15.09 -8.76
C LEU A 86 -10.49 15.97 -9.20
N LEU A 87 -9.46 15.37 -9.79
CA LEU A 87 -8.28 16.09 -10.25
C LEU A 87 -8.53 16.81 -11.59
N PRO A 88 -7.91 17.98 -11.82
CA PRO A 88 -7.95 18.67 -13.11
C PRO A 88 -7.50 17.77 -14.27
N SER A 89 -8.03 17.96 -15.47
CA SER A 89 -7.89 17.03 -16.61
C SER A 89 -6.43 16.68 -16.98
N ASN A 90 -5.47 17.57 -16.72
CA ASN A 90 -4.05 17.31 -16.88
C ASN A 90 -3.48 16.40 -15.77
N LEU A 91 -3.80 16.69 -14.50
CA LEU A 91 -3.32 15.92 -13.35
C LEU A 91 -4.01 14.55 -13.26
N GLY A 92 -5.31 14.47 -13.54
CA GLY A 92 -6.05 13.21 -13.54
C GLY A 92 -5.54 12.23 -14.61
N ARG A 93 -5.22 12.72 -15.82
CA ARG A 93 -4.58 11.89 -16.86
C ARG A 93 -3.18 11.46 -16.47
N TRP A 94 -2.39 12.34 -15.84
CA TRP A 94 -1.08 11.99 -15.33
C TRP A 94 -1.15 10.89 -14.27
N VAL A 95 -2.03 11.03 -13.27
CA VAL A 95 -2.24 10.00 -12.22
C VAL A 95 -2.68 8.67 -12.83
N LYS A 96 -3.65 8.68 -13.76
CA LYS A 96 -4.11 7.45 -14.44
C LYS A 96 -2.99 6.77 -15.22
N ARG A 97 -2.13 7.56 -15.89
CA ARG A 97 -0.98 7.05 -16.64
C ARG A 97 0.11 6.52 -15.72
N ASP A 98 0.45 7.24 -14.66
CA ASP A 98 1.54 6.85 -13.76
C ASP A 98 1.15 5.66 -12.89
N TRP A 99 -0.13 5.51 -12.52
CA TRP A 99 -0.64 4.28 -11.90
C TRP A 99 -0.50 3.07 -12.83
N ALA A 100 -0.79 3.25 -14.12
CA ALA A 100 -0.56 2.22 -15.13
C ALA A 100 0.94 1.92 -15.29
N CYS A 101 1.80 2.95 -15.26
CA CYS A 101 3.25 2.80 -15.28
C CYS A 101 3.77 2.02 -14.05
N LEU A 102 3.29 2.34 -12.85
CA LEU A 102 3.67 1.64 -11.61
C LEU A 102 3.29 0.15 -11.67
N SER A 103 2.12 -0.17 -12.23
CA SER A 103 1.70 -1.55 -12.47
C SER A 103 2.59 -2.26 -13.49
N SER A 104 3.09 -1.53 -14.50
CA SER A 104 4.05 -2.06 -15.47
C SER A 104 5.45 -2.25 -14.88
N LEU A 105 5.86 -1.42 -13.92
CA LEU A 105 7.12 -1.58 -13.19
C LEU A 105 7.07 -2.77 -12.23
N MET A 106 5.94 -2.98 -11.54
CA MET A 106 5.71 -4.21 -10.78
C MET A 106 5.70 -5.45 -11.69
N ALA A 107 5.13 -5.34 -12.88
CA ALA A 107 5.19 -6.40 -13.88
C ALA A 107 6.63 -6.64 -14.37
N ILE A 108 7.43 -5.60 -14.62
CA ILE A 108 8.84 -5.71 -15.00
C ILE A 108 9.67 -6.35 -13.88
N ASP A 109 9.47 -5.98 -12.61
CA ASP A 109 10.10 -6.67 -11.49
C ASP A 109 9.72 -8.15 -11.51
N THR A 110 8.43 -8.47 -11.71
CA THR A 110 7.92 -9.84 -11.83
C THR A 110 8.54 -10.61 -13.02
N TYR A 111 8.77 -9.96 -14.16
CA TYR A 111 9.47 -10.55 -15.31
C TYR A 111 10.98 -10.69 -15.05
N GLY A 112 11.61 -9.76 -14.32
CA GLY A 112 13.01 -9.84 -13.89
C GLY A 112 13.27 -11.03 -12.96
N TRP A 113 12.29 -11.40 -12.13
CA TRP A 113 12.32 -12.64 -11.35
C TRP A 113 12.34 -13.89 -12.23
N SER A 114 11.62 -13.92 -13.35
CA SER A 114 11.56 -15.09 -14.22
C SER A 114 12.88 -15.38 -14.95
N SER A 115 13.67 -14.34 -15.27
CA SER A 115 14.95 -14.46 -15.97
C SER A 115 16.15 -14.86 -15.10
N THR A 116 15.99 -14.90 -13.77
CA THR A 116 17.08 -15.30 -12.84
C THR A 116 17.00 -16.77 -12.41
N LEU A 117 16.00 -17.50 -12.92
CA LEU A 117 15.72 -18.90 -12.61
C LEU A 117 15.91 -19.84 -13.82
N GLU A 118 16.37 -19.30 -14.97
CA GLU A 118 16.82 -20.04 -16.15
C GLU A 118 18.34 -20.23 -16.17
#